data_AF-A0A957QU23-F1
#
_entry.id   AF-A0A957QU23-F1
#
_cell.length_a   1.000
_cell.length_b   1.000
_cell.length_c   1.000
_cell.angle_alpha   90.00
_cell.angle_beta   90.00
_cell.angle_gamma   90.00
#
_symmetry.space_group_name_H-M   'P 1'
#
loop_
_entity.id
_entity.type
_entity.pdbx_description
1 polymer ?
#
loop_
_entity_poly.entity_id
_entity_poly.type
_entity_poly.pdbx_seq_one_letter_code
_entity_poly.pdbx_strand_id
1 'polypeptide(L)'
;ALAFVGQIGESYWNAEFHRAKGDMLLASGADTVEIERCYQAALETARQQGAKSLELRAAVSLARLWQTQGNAEAAHSLLAGIYDWFSEGFDTPDLEEAGALLDALRHNA
;
A
#
# COMPACT_ATOMS: atom_id res chain seq x y z
N ALA A 1 -23.78 33.43 1.06
CA ALA A 1 -23.74 31.99 0.77
C ALA A 1 -23.13 31.80 -0.61
N LEU A 2 -21.96 31.16 -0.69
CA LEU A 2 -21.42 30.53 -1.90
C LEU A 2 -20.32 29.57 -1.47
N ALA A 3 -20.52 28.30 -1.82
CA ALA A 3 -19.82 27.15 -1.33
C ALA A 3 -18.60 26.78 -2.20
N PHE A 4 -17.58 26.25 -1.54
CA PHE A 4 -16.79 25.08 -1.94
C PHE A 4 -16.15 25.08 -3.34
N VAL A 5 -14.95 25.67 -3.48
CA VAL A 5 -13.98 25.27 -4.53
C VAL A 5 -12.58 25.48 -3.96
N GLY A 6 -11.84 24.39 -3.67
CA GLY A 6 -10.44 24.52 -3.27
C GLY A 6 -9.73 23.31 -2.67
N GLN A 7 -10.29 22.09 -2.69
CA GLN A 7 -9.63 20.93 -2.06
C GLN A 7 -9.67 19.67 -2.93
N ILE A 8 -9.37 19.80 -4.22
CA ILE A 8 -9.21 18.64 -5.12
C ILE A 8 -7.77 18.55 -5.66
N GLY A 9 -6.97 19.61 -5.58
CA GLY A 9 -5.56 19.59 -6.01
C GLY A 9 -4.58 18.95 -5.01
N GLU A 10 -4.86 19.03 -3.71
CA GLU A 10 -3.96 18.51 -2.66
C GLU A 10 -4.08 16.99 -2.45
N SER A 11 -5.26 16.40 -2.69
CA SER A 11 -5.47 14.95 -2.52
C SER A 11 -4.71 14.09 -3.54
N TYR A 12 -4.45 14.59 -4.75
CA TYR A 12 -3.72 13.83 -5.78
C TYR A 12 -2.26 13.55 -5.40
N TRP A 13 -1.68 14.36 -4.50
CA TRP A 13 -0.32 14.19 -4.03
C TRP A 13 -0.22 13.34 -2.76
N ASN A 14 -1.33 12.76 -2.25
CA ASN A 14 -1.33 12.00 -1.01
C ASN A 14 -1.29 10.48 -1.28
N ALA A 15 -0.30 9.80 -0.73
CA ALA A 15 -0.19 8.33 -0.82
C ALA A 15 -1.45 7.61 -0.32
N GLU A 16 -2.05 8.09 0.78
CA GLU A 16 -3.25 7.47 1.34
C GLU A 16 -4.48 7.64 0.45
N PHE A 17 -4.54 8.70 -0.35
CA PHE A 17 -5.64 8.89 -1.29
C PHE A 17 -5.61 7.80 -2.37
N HIS A 18 -4.44 7.56 -2.97
CA HIS A 18 -4.26 6.51 -3.96
C HIS A 18 -4.51 5.12 -3.36
N ARG A 19 -4.02 4.87 -2.14
CA ARG A 19 -4.24 3.60 -1.43
C ARG A 19 -5.73 3.36 -1.17
N ALA A 20 -6.43 4.34 -0.60
CA ALA A 20 -7.86 4.25 -0.31
C ALA A 20 -8.71 4.08 -1.58
N LYS A 21 -8.30 4.70 -2.70
CA LYS A 21 -8.93 4.46 -4.00
C LYS A 21 -8.77 3.00 -4.45
N GLY A 22 -7.57 2.43 -4.28
CA GLY A 22 -7.32 1.01 -4.54
C GLY A 22 -8.23 0.10 -3.71
N ASP A 23 -8.37 0.37 -2.41
CA ASP A 23 -9.26 -0.40 -1.53
C ASP A 23 -10.73 -0.32 -1.96
N MET A 24 -11.18 0.87 -2.37
CA MET A 24 -12.55 1.06 -2.87
C MET A 24 -12.79 0.27 -4.16
N LEU A 25 -11.82 0.28 -5.08
CA LEU A 25 -11.90 -0.48 -6.33
C LEU A 25 -11.92 -1.99 -6.05
N LEU A 26 -11.08 -2.47 -5.13
CA LEU A 26 -11.06 -3.86 -4.68
C LEU A 26 -12.42 -4.27 -4.10
N ALA A 27 -13.00 -3.46 -3.22
CA ALA A 27 -14.31 -3.71 -2.64
C ALA A 27 -15.44 -3.74 -3.68
N SER A 28 -15.31 -2.99 -4.77
CA SER A 28 -16.27 -3.01 -5.89
C SER A 28 -16.07 -4.17 -6.88
N GLY A 29 -15.01 -4.97 -6.73
CA GLY A 29 -14.67 -6.03 -7.68
C GLY A 29 -14.19 -5.50 -9.04
N ALA A 30 -13.50 -4.35 -9.04
CA ALA A 30 -12.93 -3.77 -10.26
C ALA A 30 -11.77 -4.61 -10.82
N ASP A 31 -11.27 -4.21 -11.99
CA ASP A 31 -10.12 -4.87 -12.62
C ASP A 31 -8.88 -4.78 -11.70
N THR A 32 -8.24 -5.92 -11.49
CA THR A 32 -6.99 -6.03 -10.74
C THR A 32 -5.88 -5.11 -11.24
N VAL A 33 -5.82 -4.81 -12.54
CA VAL A 33 -4.84 -3.88 -13.12
C VAL A 33 -5.07 -2.46 -12.64
N GLU A 34 -6.34 -2.03 -12.49
CA GLU A 34 -6.67 -0.70 -11.99
C GLU A 34 -6.41 -0.57 -10.50
N ILE A 35 -6.70 -1.63 -9.74
CA ILE A 35 -6.39 -1.72 -8.31
C ILE A 35 -4.87 -1.64 -8.10
N GLU A 36 -4.11 -2.44 -8.84
CA GLU A 36 -2.64 -2.46 -8.77
C GLU A 36 -2.05 -1.08 -9.08
N ARG A 37 -2.53 -0.40 -10.13
CA ARG A 37 -2.08 0.96 -10.46
C ARG A 37 -2.30 1.95 -9.32
N CYS A 38 -3.41 1.83 -8.58
CA CYS A 38 -3.67 2.69 -7.44
C CYS A 38 -2.66 2.44 -6.30
N TYR A 39 -2.36 1.19 -5.99
CA TYR A 39 -1.36 0.86 -4.96
C TYR A 39 0.07 1.23 -5.38
N GLN A 40 0.43 1.05 -6.65
CA GLN A 40 1.71 1.50 -7.19
C GLN A 40 1.86 3.03 -7.11
N ALA A 41 0.82 3.78 -7.47
CA ALA A 41 0.80 5.23 -7.34
C ALA A 41 0.92 5.69 -5.87
N ALA A 42 0.27 4.98 -4.95
CA ALA A 42 0.40 5.23 -3.51
C ALA A 42 1.84 5.03 -3.03
N LEU A 43 2.46 3.91 -3.44
CA LEU A 43 3.83 3.57 -3.09
C LEU A 43 4.84 4.59 -3.63
N GLU A 44 4.69 4.98 -4.90
CA GLU A 44 5.55 5.99 -5.51
C GLU A 44 5.39 7.35 -4.83
N THR A 45 4.15 7.75 -4.54
CA THR A 45 3.87 9.01 -3.85
C THR A 45 4.47 9.00 -2.44
N ALA A 46 4.33 7.91 -1.68
CA ALA A 46 4.91 7.79 -0.35
C ALA A 46 6.44 7.91 -0.38
N ARG A 47 7.10 7.30 -1.38
CA ARG A 47 8.54 7.43 -1.60
C ARG A 47 8.95 8.87 -1.89
N GLN A 48 8.22 9.55 -2.78
CA GLN A 48 8.48 10.96 -3.10
C GLN A 48 8.30 11.88 -1.88
N GLN A 49 7.35 11.56 -1.00
CA GLN A 49 7.14 12.28 0.26
C GLN A 49 8.17 11.94 1.35
N GLY A 50 8.96 10.88 1.19
CA GLY A 50 9.80 10.34 2.26
C GLY A 50 9.00 9.75 3.44
N ALA A 51 7.72 9.42 3.22
CA ALA A 51 6.80 8.97 4.25
C ALA A 51 6.84 7.44 4.41
N LYS A 52 7.80 6.93 5.19
CA LYS A 52 8.07 5.49 5.32
C LYS A 52 6.89 4.66 5.83
N SER A 53 6.12 5.17 6.79
CA SER A 53 4.91 4.49 7.27
C SER A 53 3.84 4.35 6.17
N LEU A 54 3.68 5.37 5.32
CA LEU A 54 2.76 5.31 4.19
C LEU A 54 3.29 4.39 3.08
N GLU A 55 4.61 4.35 2.88
CA GLU A 55 5.26 3.42 1.95
C GLU A 55 4.97 1.97 2.37
N LEU A 56 5.14 1.66 3.66
CA LEU A 56 4.85 0.35 4.22
C LEU A 56 3.38 -0.04 4.00
N ARG A 57 2.45 0.86 4.33
CA ARG A 57 1.00 0.58 4.20
C ARG A 57 0.58 0.34 2.75
N ALA A 58 1.09 1.14 1.81
CA ALA A 58 0.85 0.92 0.39
C ALA A 58 1.45 -0.42 -0.10
N ALA A 59 2.64 -0.78 0.39
CA ALA A 59 3.29 -2.05 0.06
C ALA A 59 2.52 -3.26 0.61
N VAL A 60 1.94 -3.18 1.81
CA VAL A 60 1.07 -4.23 2.36
C VAL A 60 -0.14 -4.46 1.45
N SER A 61 -0.84 -3.39 1.05
CA SER A 61 -1.98 -3.49 0.12
C SER A 61 -1.58 -4.14 -1.21
N LEU A 62 -0.45 -3.72 -1.80
CA LEU A 62 0.05 -4.29 -3.06
C LEU A 62 0.48 -5.75 -2.92
N ALA A 63 1.19 -6.08 -1.84
CA ALA A 63 1.63 -7.45 -1.55
C ALA A 63 0.45 -8.40 -1.37
N ARG A 64 -0.63 -7.97 -0.71
CA ARG A 64 -1.87 -8.77 -0.61
C ARG A 64 -2.50 -9.01 -1.98
N LEU A 65 -2.55 -7.99 -2.84
CA LEU A 65 -3.07 -8.16 -4.20
C LEU A 65 -2.24 -9.16 -5.00
N TRP A 66 -0.91 -9.07 -4.95
CA TRP A 66 -0.04 -10.02 -5.64
C TRP A 66 -0.11 -11.43 -5.05
N GLN A 67 -0.29 -11.56 -3.73
CA GLN A 67 -0.52 -12.85 -3.09
C GLN A 67 -1.75 -13.56 -3.67
N THR A 68 -2.88 -12.86 -3.85
CA THR A 68 -4.10 -13.48 -4.41
C THR A 68 -3.96 -13.83 -5.89
N GLN A 69 -3.03 -13.20 -6.59
CA GLN A 69 -2.66 -13.50 -7.98
C GLN A 69 -1.61 -14.63 -8.10
N GLY A 70 -1.16 -15.20 -6.99
CA GLY A 70 -0.14 -16.26 -6.96
C GLY A 70 1.29 -15.75 -7.13
N ASN A 71 1.52 -14.44 -7.03
CA ASN A 71 2.84 -13.81 -7.14
C ASN A 71 3.46 -13.54 -5.76
N ALA A 72 3.57 -14.60 -4.95
CA ALA A 72 4.03 -14.51 -3.55
C ALA A 72 5.48 -14.04 -3.42
N GLU A 73 6.36 -14.41 -4.36
CA GLU A 73 7.77 -14.02 -4.35
C GLU A 73 7.95 -12.51 -4.54
N ALA A 74 7.26 -11.90 -5.52
CA ALA A 74 7.31 -10.46 -5.74
C ALA A 74 6.70 -9.69 -4.55
N ALA A 75 5.59 -10.19 -3.99
CA ALA A 75 4.97 -9.64 -2.79
C ALA A 75 5.94 -9.63 -1.60
N HIS A 76 6.61 -10.76 -1.37
CA HIS A 76 7.58 -10.88 -0.28
C HIS A 76 8.77 -9.95 -0.51
N SER A 77 9.35 -9.96 -1.71
CA SER A 77 10.53 -9.13 -2.01
C SER A 77 10.25 -7.64 -1.85
N LEU A 78 9.07 -7.16 -2.29
CA LEU A 78 8.69 -5.77 -2.11
C LEU A 78 8.54 -5.40 -0.63
N LEU A 79 7.76 -6.19 0.10
CA LEU A 79 7.40 -5.87 1.47
C LEU A 79 8.60 -5.97 2.41
N ALA A 80 9.43 -7.01 2.25
CA ALA A 80 10.63 -7.21 3.08
C ALA A 80 11.61 -6.05 2.94
N GLY A 81 11.85 -5.58 1.70
CA GLY A 81 12.76 -4.46 1.46
C GLY A 81 12.34 -3.15 2.12
N ILE A 82 11.04 -2.96 2.37
CA ILE A 82 10.53 -1.77 3.08
C ILE A 82 10.50 -2.02 4.58
N TYR A 83 10.09 -3.21 5.02
CA TYR A 83 10.04 -3.61 6.42
C TYR A 83 11.41 -3.54 7.09
N ASP A 84 12.47 -4.01 6.40
CA ASP A 84 13.85 -4.03 6.90
C ASP A 84 14.46 -2.64 7.09
N TRP A 85 13.81 -1.57 6.59
CA TRP A 85 14.23 -0.20 6.85
C TRP A 85 13.92 0.24 8.28
N PHE A 86 12.88 -0.34 8.90
CA PHE A 86 12.47 0.01 10.25
C PHE A 86 13.37 -0.66 11.29
N SER A 87 13.78 0.09 12.30
CA SER A 87 14.51 -0.41 13.47
C SER A 87 13.71 -0.31 14.77
N GLU A 88 12.58 0.40 14.74
CA GLU A 88 11.70 0.70 15.86
C GLU A 88 10.24 0.74 15.38
N GLY A 89 9.29 0.73 16.31
CA GLY A 89 7.86 0.83 16.00
C GLY A 89 7.20 -0.48 15.59
N PHE A 90 7.85 -1.63 15.84
CA PHE A 90 7.29 -2.96 15.55
C PHE A 90 6.04 -3.31 16.36
N ASP A 91 5.70 -2.50 17.36
CA ASP A 91 4.46 -2.53 18.13
C ASP A 91 3.33 -1.69 17.50
N THR A 92 3.59 -1.02 16.37
CA THR A 92 2.56 -0.30 15.63
C THR A 92 1.75 -1.24 14.74
N PRO A 93 0.43 -0.99 14.57
CA PRO A 93 -0.42 -1.86 13.76
C PRO A 93 0.07 -2.07 12.33
N ASP A 94 0.63 -1.03 11.69
CA ASP A 94 1.15 -1.10 10.33
C ASP A 94 2.33 -2.10 10.22
N LEU A 95 3.22 -2.12 11.22
CA LEU A 95 4.38 -3.04 11.24
C LEU A 95 4.01 -4.45 11.73
N GLU A 96 3.09 -4.60 12.66
CA GLU A 96 2.56 -5.92 13.03
C GLU A 96 1.88 -6.60 11.83
N GLU A 97 1.07 -5.85 11.07
CA GLU A 97 0.41 -6.37 9.87
C GLU A 97 1.42 -6.78 8.80
N ALA A 98 2.43 -5.94 8.54
CA ALA A 98 3.46 -6.24 7.56
C ALA A 98 4.27 -7.50 7.94
N GLY A 99 4.64 -7.66 9.21
CA GLY A 99 5.34 -8.84 9.70
C GLY A 99 4.52 -10.12 9.52
N ALA A 100 3.24 -10.09 9.92
CA ALA A 100 2.33 -11.23 9.74
C ALA A 100 2.15 -11.61 8.26
N LEU A 101 2.10 -10.62 7.36
CA LEU A 101 2.00 -10.87 5.93
C LEU A 101 3.30 -11.46 5.36
N LEU A 102 4.47 -10.98 5.79
CA LEU A 102 5.76 -11.58 5.40
C LEU A 102 5.85 -13.05 5.81
N ASP A 103 5.45 -13.38 7.02
CA ASP A 103 5.40 -14.76 7.49
C ASP A 103 4.44 -15.58 6.62
N ALA A 104 3.24 -15.09 6.33
CA ALA A 104 2.28 -15.79 5.47
C ALA A 104 2.80 -16.01 4.03
N LEU A 105 3.58 -15.06 3.48
CA LEU A 105 4.14 -15.17 2.13
C LEU A 105 5.25 -16.23 2.05
N ARG A 106 6.02 -16.43 3.11
CA ARG A 106 7.08 -17.46 3.18
C ARG A 106 6.54 -18.89 3.18
N HIS A 107 5.30 -19.08 3.62
CA HIS A 107 4.64 -20.39 3.67
C HIS A 107 3.86 -20.73 2.39
N ASN A 108 3.73 -19.78 1.46
CA ASN A 108 2.95 -19.92 0.21
C ASN A 108 3.83 -19.95 -1.06
N ALA A 109 5.17 -19.93 -0.91
CA ALA A 109 6.14 -20.09 -1.99
C ALA A 109 6.64 -21.53 -2.05
#